data_AF-A0AAW1JFV6-F1
#
_entry.id   AF-A0AAW1JFV6-F1
#
_cell.length_a   1.000
_cell.length_b   1.000
_cell.length_c   1.000
_cell.angle_alpha   90.00
_cell.angle_beta   90.00
_cell.angle_gamma   90.00
#
_symmetry.space_group_name_H-M   'P 1'
#
loop_
_entity.id
_entity.type
_entity.pdbx_description
1 polymer ?
#
loop_
_entity_poly.entity_id
_entity_poly.type
_entity_poly.pdbx_seq_one_letter_code
_entity_poly.pdbx_strand_id
1 'polypeptide(L)'
;MDTRLYKTLTLQTPRKGTTAVVINICGTLKLAKSTVYRTIREYQRTGQLARPKARTGRHSKLQAYDESVKNGVRQIVHSFFLKNELPTLNKIMAEITRRGEPVPHMSRTTLYRFLKLINFKYVKQFKVESEGKSDEKLDYVSASPRFRS
;
A
#
# COMPACT_ATOMS: atom_id res chain seq x y z
N MET A 1 7.94 22.69 -14.17
CA MET A 1 8.78 23.81 -14.66
C MET A 1 8.00 24.51 -15.75
N ASP A 2 7.86 25.84 -15.68
CA ASP A 2 7.22 26.62 -16.73
C ASP A 2 8.25 26.93 -17.84
N THR A 3 7.95 26.54 -19.08
CA THR A 3 8.84 26.71 -20.25
C THR A 3 8.87 28.15 -20.75
N ARG A 4 7.96 29.01 -20.28
CA ARG A 4 7.94 30.44 -20.62
C ARG A 4 9.27 31.13 -20.32
N LEU A 5 9.88 30.84 -19.16
CA LEU A 5 11.15 31.46 -18.76
C LEU A 5 12.30 31.08 -19.70
N TYR A 6 12.34 29.83 -20.16
CA TYR A 6 13.35 29.38 -21.13
C TYR A 6 13.18 30.13 -22.46
N LYS A 7 11.95 30.23 -22.98
CA LYS A 7 11.64 30.95 -24.22
C LYS A 7 12.05 32.43 -24.14
N THR A 8 11.71 33.12 -23.05
CA THR A 8 12.04 34.55 -22.88
C THR A 8 13.54 34.78 -22.84
N LEU A 9 14.29 33.95 -22.10
CA LEU A 9 15.76 34.08 -21.99
C LEU A 9 16.47 33.79 -23.32
N THR A 10 15.99 32.81 -24.08
CA THR A 10 16.56 32.49 -25.40
C THR A 10 16.27 33.58 -26.44
N LEU A 11 15.11 34.24 -26.37
CA LEU A 11 14.74 35.33 -27.28
C LEU A 11 15.47 36.64 -26.95
N GLN A 12 15.63 36.96 -25.67
CA GLN A 12 16.31 38.19 -25.23
C GLN A 12 17.83 38.14 -25.45
N THR A 13 18.43 36.95 -25.49
CA THR A 13 19.89 36.80 -25.56
C THR A 13 20.33 35.74 -26.57
N PRO A 14 20.11 35.96 -27.88
CA PRO A 14 20.38 34.95 -28.92
C PRO A 14 21.86 34.56 -29.06
N ARG A 15 22.78 35.34 -28.49
CA ARG A 15 24.24 35.08 -28.52
C ARG A 15 24.77 34.31 -27.29
N LYS A 16 23.96 34.09 -26.25
CA LYS A 16 24.40 33.38 -25.04
C LYS A 16 24.32 31.87 -25.23
N GLY A 17 25.39 31.17 -24.84
CA GLY A 17 25.42 29.70 -24.86
C GLY A 17 24.44 29.09 -23.86
N THR A 18 23.97 27.87 -24.16
CA THR A 18 22.96 27.12 -23.37
C THR A 18 23.29 27.06 -21.87
N THR A 19 24.58 26.91 -21.52
CA THR A 19 25.05 26.86 -20.13
C THR A 19 24.72 28.15 -19.35
N ALA A 20 24.86 29.31 -19.97
CA ALA A 20 24.58 30.60 -19.33
C ALA A 20 23.08 30.77 -19.06
N VAL A 21 22.24 30.33 -20.02
CA VAL A 21 20.77 30.33 -19.86
C VAL A 21 20.36 29.40 -18.71
N VAL A 22 20.96 28.21 -18.62
CA VAL A 22 20.70 27.26 -17.51
C VAL A 22 21.09 27.85 -16.16
N ILE A 23 22.24 28.51 -16.05
CA ILE A 23 22.69 29.14 -14.79
C ILE A 23 21.68 30.21 -14.34
N ASN A 24 21.20 31.06 -15.25
CA ASN A 24 20.19 32.05 -14.93
C ASN A 24 18.88 31.40 -14.45
N ILE A 25 18.39 30.38 -15.17
CA ILE A 25 17.17 29.66 -14.77
C ILE A 25 17.34 29.01 -13.39
N CYS A 26 18.51 28.42 -13.10
CA CYS A 26 18.80 27.84 -11.79
C CYS A 26 18.78 28.89 -10.69
N GLY A 27 19.34 30.08 -10.94
CA GLY A 27 19.34 31.19 -9.99
C GLY A 27 17.93 31.73 -9.72
N THR A 28 17.15 31.95 -10.79
CA THR A 28 15.78 32.48 -10.69
C THR A 28 14.83 31.50 -10.00
N LEU A 29 14.89 30.21 -10.36
CA LEU A 29 13.94 29.18 -9.90
C LEU A 29 14.46 28.35 -8.73
N LYS A 30 15.69 28.63 -8.25
CA LYS A 30 16.39 27.89 -7.19
C LYS A 30 16.35 26.37 -7.41
N LEU A 31 16.63 25.94 -8.65
CA LEU A 31 16.67 24.54 -9.04
C LEU A 31 18.09 24.03 -9.25
N ALA A 32 18.24 22.71 -9.14
CA ALA A 32 19.46 22.03 -9.57
C ALA A 32 19.63 22.10 -11.09
N LYS A 33 20.88 22.33 -11.54
CA LYS A 33 21.26 22.36 -12.97
C LYS A 33 20.80 21.11 -13.71
N SER A 34 20.93 19.94 -13.08
CA SER A 34 20.51 18.63 -13.63
C SER A 34 19.02 18.60 -13.99
N THR A 35 18.16 19.13 -13.13
CA THR A 35 16.71 19.23 -13.38
C THR A 35 16.44 20.14 -14.58
N VAL A 36 17.08 21.31 -14.63
CA VAL A 36 16.90 22.26 -15.74
C VAL A 36 17.34 21.64 -17.07
N TYR A 37 18.51 20.99 -17.13
CA TYR A 37 18.97 20.30 -18.34
C TYR A 37 18.03 19.15 -18.76
N ARG A 38 17.49 18.40 -17.80
CA ARG A 38 16.54 17.32 -18.09
C ARG A 38 15.26 17.89 -18.69
N THR A 39 14.73 18.96 -18.11
CA THR A 39 13.55 19.67 -18.59
C THR A 39 13.75 20.27 -19.98
N ILE A 40 14.89 20.93 -20.25
CA ILE A 40 15.18 21.50 -21.58
C ILE A 40 15.28 20.40 -22.63
N ARG A 41 16.00 19.30 -22.34
CA ARG A 41 16.12 18.17 -23.27
C ARG A 41 14.77 17.52 -23.56
N GLU A 42 13.95 17.35 -22.54
CA GLU A 42 12.60 16.82 -22.70
C GLU A 42 11.78 17.74 -23.62
N TYR A 43 11.76 19.04 -23.33
CA TYR A 43 11.05 20.04 -24.13
C TYR A 43 11.53 20.11 -25.58
N GLN A 44 12.84 20.05 -25.83
CA GLN A 44 13.41 20.04 -27.19
C GLN A 44 12.97 18.80 -27.99
N ARG A 45 12.81 17.66 -27.31
CA ARG A 45 12.43 16.40 -27.95
C ARG A 45 10.94 16.31 -28.27
N THR A 46 10.07 16.78 -27.36
CA THR A 46 8.61 16.58 -27.45
C THR A 46 7.83 17.85 -27.76
N GLY A 47 8.46 19.03 -27.71
CA GLY A 47 7.80 20.34 -27.84
C GLY A 47 6.93 20.73 -26.64
N GLN A 48 6.74 19.82 -25.68
CA GLN A 48 5.91 20.00 -24.48
C GLN A 48 6.50 19.23 -23.30
N LEU A 49 6.43 19.77 -22.09
CA LEU A 49 6.85 19.04 -20.90
C LEU A 49 5.77 18.03 -20.49
N ALA A 50 6.18 16.78 -20.31
CA ALA A 50 5.30 15.79 -19.72
C ALA A 50 5.04 16.14 -18.26
N ARG A 51 3.81 15.86 -17.82
CA ARG A 51 3.48 15.95 -16.39
C ARG A 51 4.32 14.91 -15.64
N PRO A 52 4.77 15.22 -14.40
CA PRO A 52 5.41 14.23 -13.56
C PRO A 52 4.53 12.99 -13.45
N LYS A 53 5.09 11.80 -13.75
CA LYS A 53 4.36 10.56 -13.59
C LYS A 53 3.99 10.40 -12.11
N ALA A 54 2.70 10.28 -11.82
CA ALA A 54 2.24 10.03 -10.47
C ALA A 54 2.90 8.74 -9.97
N ARG A 55 3.45 8.80 -8.75
CA ARG A 55 3.93 7.59 -8.07
C ARG A 55 2.70 6.79 -7.67
N THR A 56 2.34 5.79 -8.47
CA THR A 56 1.32 4.83 -8.06
C THR A 56 1.82 4.14 -6.80
N GLY A 57 1.03 4.19 -5.72
CA GLY A 57 1.35 3.46 -4.49
C GLY A 57 1.58 1.98 -4.81
N ARG A 58 2.45 1.32 -4.04
CA ARG A 58 2.73 -0.11 -4.22
C ARG A 58 1.42 -0.90 -4.02
N HIS A 59 0.91 -1.53 -5.07
CA HIS A 59 -0.23 -2.44 -4.95
C HIS A 59 0.14 -3.58 -3.97
N SER A 60 -0.64 -3.73 -2.91
CA SER A 60 -0.43 -4.81 -1.95
C SER A 60 -0.92 -6.12 -2.57
N LYS A 61 -0.18 -7.23 -2.40
CA LYS A 61 -0.65 -8.57 -2.80
C LYS A 61 -2.04 -8.91 -2.23
N LEU A 62 -2.39 -8.28 -1.10
CA LEU A 62 -3.69 -8.42 -0.44
C LEU A 62 -4.86 -7.83 -1.26
N GLN A 63 -4.60 -6.83 -2.11
CA GLN A 63 -5.61 -6.24 -2.99
C GLN A 63 -5.90 -7.11 -4.23
N ALA A 64 -5.05 -8.10 -4.51
CA ALA A 64 -5.24 -9.04 -5.61
C ALA A 64 -6.23 -10.18 -5.26
N TYR A 65 -6.68 -10.28 -4.00
CA TYR A 65 -7.65 -11.29 -3.61
C TYR A 65 -9.08 -10.83 -3.93
N ASP A 66 -9.76 -11.62 -4.75
CA ASP A 66 -11.14 -11.40 -5.17
C ASP A 66 -12.13 -11.57 -4.01
N GLU A 67 -13.37 -11.15 -4.24
CA GLU A 67 -14.43 -11.22 -3.23
C GLU A 67 -14.78 -12.66 -2.85
N SER A 68 -14.57 -13.63 -3.75
CA SER A 68 -14.70 -15.07 -3.46
C SER A 68 -13.77 -15.51 -2.32
N VAL A 69 -12.50 -15.10 -2.38
CA VAL A 69 -11.49 -15.39 -1.36
C VAL A 69 -11.88 -14.74 -0.03
N LYS A 70 -12.30 -13.48 -0.06
CA LYS A 70 -12.76 -12.76 1.14
C LYS A 70 -13.96 -13.46 1.77
N ASN A 71 -14.93 -13.88 0.97
CA ASN A 71 -16.11 -14.59 1.46
C ASN A 71 -15.75 -15.96 2.07
N GLY A 72 -14.85 -16.71 1.43
CA GLY A 72 -14.35 -17.99 1.95
C GLY A 72 -13.72 -17.83 3.35
N VAL A 73 -12.86 -16.82 3.53
CA VAL A 73 -12.25 -16.54 4.84
C VAL A 73 -13.30 -16.07 5.87
N ARG A 74 -14.27 -15.24 5.48
CA ARG A 74 -15.38 -14.84 6.39
C ARG A 74 -16.14 -16.07 6.87
N GLN A 75 -16.54 -16.97 5.98
CA GLN A 75 -17.26 -18.19 6.35
C GLN A 75 -16.45 -19.06 7.31
N ILE A 76 -15.15 -19.21 7.07
CA ILE A 76 -14.25 -19.94 7.97
C ILE A 76 -14.28 -19.32 9.37
N VAL A 77 -14.05 -18.00 9.47
CA VAL A 77 -14.07 -17.30 10.77
C VAL A 77 -15.43 -17.42 11.44
N HIS A 78 -16.53 -17.28 10.70
CA HIS A 78 -17.89 -17.44 11.23
C HIS A 78 -18.18 -18.87 11.71
N SER A 79 -17.62 -19.89 11.09
CA SER A 79 -17.79 -21.28 11.53
C SER A 79 -17.23 -21.53 12.94
N PHE A 80 -16.17 -20.81 13.34
CA PHE A 80 -15.66 -20.88 14.71
C PHE A 80 -16.63 -20.25 15.72
N PHE A 81 -17.22 -19.10 15.38
CA PHE A 81 -18.24 -18.49 16.24
C PHE A 81 -19.48 -19.37 16.40
N LEU A 82 -19.93 -20.05 15.33
CA LEU A 82 -21.04 -21.00 15.39
C LEU A 82 -20.75 -22.19 16.31
N LYS A 83 -19.49 -22.62 16.37
CA LYS A 83 -19.02 -23.70 17.24
C LYS A 83 -18.70 -23.23 18.67
N ASN A 84 -18.91 -21.95 18.99
CA ASN A 84 -18.47 -21.32 20.24
C ASN A 84 -16.95 -21.49 20.51
N GLU A 85 -16.16 -21.63 19.45
CA GLU A 85 -14.71 -21.71 19.55
C GLU A 85 -14.05 -20.36 19.26
N LEU A 86 -12.96 -20.06 19.97
CA LEU A 86 -12.19 -18.84 19.71
C LEU A 86 -11.41 -18.96 18.38
N PRO A 87 -11.65 -18.08 17.40
CA PRO A 87 -10.93 -18.10 16.13
C PRO A 87 -9.54 -17.46 16.28
N THR A 88 -8.55 -18.27 16.63
CA THR A 88 -7.15 -17.85 16.65
C THR A 88 -6.55 -17.92 15.25
N LEU A 89 -5.50 -17.14 15.00
CA LEU A 89 -4.86 -17.08 13.69
C LEU A 89 -4.31 -18.44 13.23
N ASN A 90 -3.81 -19.26 14.15
CA ASN A 90 -3.33 -20.61 13.85
C ASN A 90 -4.48 -21.55 13.46
N LYS A 91 -5.60 -21.51 14.18
CA LYS A 91 -6.78 -22.31 13.86
C LYS A 91 -7.35 -21.95 12.49
N ILE A 92 -7.45 -20.65 12.18
CA ILE A 92 -7.91 -20.17 10.88
C ILE A 92 -6.93 -20.63 9.76
N MET A 93 -5.62 -20.52 9.97
CA MET A 93 -4.62 -21.01 9.01
C MET A 93 -4.76 -22.52 8.72
N ALA A 94 -4.96 -23.31 9.78
CA ALA A 94 -5.15 -24.75 9.65
C ALA A 94 -6.45 -25.07 8.89
N GLU A 95 -7.53 -24.33 9.17
CA GLU A 95 -8.82 -24.47 8.49
C GLU A 95 -8.74 -24.10 7.00
N ILE A 96 -8.02 -23.03 6.66
CA ILE A 96 -7.79 -22.62 5.27
C ILE A 96 -7.05 -23.74 4.52
N THR A 97 -5.98 -24.28 5.12
CA THR A 97 -5.22 -25.38 4.52
C THR A 97 -6.09 -26.64 4.34
N ARG A 98 -7.03 -26.91 5.27
CA ARG A 98 -7.91 -28.08 5.20
C ARG A 98 -9.02 -27.95 4.14
N ARG A 99 -9.62 -26.77 3.99
CA ARG A 99 -10.72 -26.56 3.02
C ARG A 99 -10.23 -26.58 1.57
N GLY A 100 -9.00 -26.12 1.30
CA GLY A 100 -8.52 -25.94 -0.06
C GLY A 100 -9.18 -24.76 -0.78
N GLU A 101 -9.24 -24.82 -2.11
CA GLU A 101 -9.81 -23.77 -2.95
C GLU A 101 -11.28 -23.46 -2.59
N PRO A 102 -11.72 -22.19 -2.59
CA PRO A 102 -11.15 -21.05 -3.34
C PRO A 102 -10.20 -20.15 -2.53
N VAL A 103 -9.79 -20.55 -1.31
CA VAL A 103 -8.94 -19.70 -0.46
C VAL A 103 -7.49 -20.15 -0.61
N PRO A 104 -6.60 -19.32 -1.17
CA PRO A 104 -5.20 -19.69 -1.36
C PRO A 104 -4.49 -19.80 -0.02
N HIS A 105 -3.44 -20.62 0.02
CA HIS A 105 -2.58 -20.72 1.19
C HIS A 105 -1.91 -19.37 1.49
N MET A 106 -2.01 -18.91 2.74
CA MET A 106 -1.47 -17.63 3.20
C MET A 106 -0.52 -17.84 4.38
N SER A 107 0.58 -17.08 4.41
CA SER A 107 1.42 -17.02 5.61
C SER A 107 0.67 -16.35 6.77
N ARG A 108 1.08 -16.65 8.02
CA ARG A 108 0.51 -16.07 9.24
C ARG A 108 0.40 -14.54 9.18
N THR A 109 1.48 -13.87 8.76
CA THR A 109 1.51 -12.40 8.62
C THR A 109 0.61 -11.88 7.51
N THR A 110 0.47 -12.63 6.41
CA THR A 110 -0.43 -12.28 5.31
C THR A 110 -1.89 -12.41 5.75
N LEU A 111 -2.24 -13.52 6.40
CA LEU A 111 -3.59 -13.75 6.94
C LEU A 111 -3.97 -12.68 7.97
N TYR A 112 -3.05 -12.31 8.85
CA TYR A 112 -3.27 -11.21 9.81
C TYR A 112 -3.64 -9.89 9.11
N ARG A 113 -2.85 -9.50 8.10
CA ARG A 113 -3.11 -8.27 7.34
C ARG A 113 -4.39 -8.38 6.51
N PHE A 114 -4.69 -9.57 5.99
CA PHE A 114 -5.90 -9.86 5.21
C PHE A 114 -7.16 -9.73 6.08
N LEU A 115 -7.15 -10.32 7.27
CA LEU A 115 -8.25 -10.22 8.23
C LEU A 115 -8.50 -8.76 8.63
N LYS A 116 -7.44 -7.98 8.84
CA LYS A 116 -7.55 -6.53 9.06
C LYS A 116 -8.15 -5.79 7.85
N LEU A 117 -7.81 -6.19 6.63
CA LEU A 117 -8.34 -5.61 5.39
C LEU A 117 -9.85 -5.87 5.24
N ILE A 118 -10.33 -7.06 5.60
CA ILE A 118 -11.74 -7.42 5.55
C ILE A 118 -12.53 -7.00 6.81
N ASN A 119 -11.97 -6.06 7.60
CA ASN A 119 -12.58 -5.43 8.78
C ASN A 119 -12.78 -6.33 10.01
N PHE A 120 -12.03 -7.42 10.13
CA PHE A 120 -11.94 -8.16 11.38
C PHE A 120 -11.01 -7.45 12.38
N LYS A 121 -11.37 -7.49 13.67
CA LYS A 121 -10.59 -6.88 14.75
C LYS A 121 -9.92 -7.95 15.60
N TYR A 122 -8.65 -7.75 15.90
CA TYR A 122 -7.95 -8.59 16.86
C TYR A 122 -8.22 -8.10 18.27
N VAL A 123 -8.60 -9.03 19.13
CA VAL A 123 -8.72 -8.79 20.57
C VAL A 123 -7.68 -9.67 21.25
N LYS A 124 -6.95 -9.06 22.16
CA LYS A 124 -6.00 -9.77 23.01
C LYS A 124 -6.76 -10.33 24.19
N GLN A 125 -6.62 -11.62 24.45
CA GLN A 125 -7.10 -12.23 25.68
C GLN A 125 -5.91 -12.61 26.56
N PHE A 126 -6.10 -12.46 27.86
CA PHE A 126 -5.22 -13.01 28.87
C PHE A 126 -5.87 -14.29 29.37
N LYS A 127 -5.17 -15.42 29.23
CA LYS A 127 -5.60 -16.67 29.82
C LYS A 127 -5.47 -16.51 31.34
N VAL A 128 -6.57 -16.52 32.07
CA VAL A 128 -6.54 -16.58 33.54
C VAL A 128 -6.60 -18.06 33.90
N GLU A 129 -5.45 -18.65 34.19
CA GLU A 129 -5.32 -20.04 34.64
C GLU A 129 -5.45 -20.04 36.16
N SER A 130 -6.38 -20.83 36.71
CA SER A 130 -6.78 -20.77 38.12
C SER A 130 -5.70 -21.24 39.12
N GLU A 131 -4.62 -21.88 38.65
CA GLU A 131 -3.46 -22.20 39.47
C GLU A 131 -2.19 -22.06 38.62
N GLY A 132 -1.33 -21.10 38.94
CA GLY A 132 0.02 -20.97 38.37
C GLY A 132 0.10 -20.33 36.98
N LYS A 133 0.65 -19.10 36.93
CA LYS A 133 0.87 -18.30 35.71
C LYS A 133 1.59 -19.07 34.58
N SER A 134 0.91 -19.16 33.43
CA SER A 134 1.57 -19.14 32.12
C SER A 134 0.96 -18.00 31.28
N ASP A 135 1.78 -16.98 30.98
CA ASP A 135 1.37 -15.79 30.20
C ASP A 135 1.30 -16.11 28.69
N GLU A 136 0.43 -17.04 28.27
CA GLU A 136 0.18 -17.24 26.85
C GLU A 136 -0.69 -16.10 26.31
N LYS A 137 -0.06 -15.14 25.63
CA LYS A 137 -0.75 -14.07 24.89
C LYS A 137 -1.44 -14.67 23.68
N LEU A 138 -2.76 -14.85 23.75
CA LEU A 138 -3.57 -15.31 22.62
C LEU A 138 -4.29 -14.13 21.97
N ASP A 139 -3.99 -13.92 20.69
CA ASP A 139 -4.74 -13.01 19.83
C ASP A 139 -5.82 -13.79 19.08
N TYR A 140 -7.08 -13.38 19.22
CA TYR A 140 -8.21 -13.95 18.50
C TYR A 140 -8.95 -12.88 17.70
N VAL A 141 -9.66 -13.35 16.67
CA VAL A 141 -10.41 -12.50 15.77
C VAL A 141 -11.82 -12.29 16.33
N SER A 142 -12.27 -11.04 16.39
CA SER A 142 -13.65 -10.68 16.69
C SER A 142 -14.31 -10.09 15.44
N ALA A 143 -15.55 -10.48 15.17
CA ALA A 143 -16.37 -9.85 14.14
C ALA A 143 -16.71 -8.41 14.55
N SER A 144 -16.58 -7.47 13.60
CA SER A 144 -17.05 -6.09 13.81
C SER A 144 -18.57 -6.11 14.03
N PRO A 145 -19.13 -5.28 14.94
CA PRO A 145 -20.57 -5.28 15.27
C PRO A 145 -21.51 -5.18 14.06
N ARG A 146 -21.04 -4.61 12.95
CA ARG A 146 -21.80 -4.45 11.69
C ARG A 146 -22.14 -5.77 10.97
N PHE A 147 -21.60 -6.90 11.40
CA PHE A 147 -21.81 -8.21 10.76
C PHE A 147 -22.36 -9.27 11.73
N ARG A 148 -22.91 -8.85 12.89
CA ARG A 148 -23.83 -9.69 13.66
C ARG A 148 -25.21 -9.56 13.01
N SER A 149 -25.49 -10.44 12.07
CA SER A 149 -26.82 -10.66 11.48
C SER A 149 -27.14 -12.13 11.59
#